data_AF-A0A1I4A933-F1
#
_entry.id   AF-A0A1I4A933-F1
#
_cell.length_a   1.000
_cell.length_b   1.000
_cell.length_c   1.000
_cell.angle_alpha   90.00
_cell.angle_beta   90.00
_cell.angle_gamma   90.00
#
_symmetry.space_group_name_H-M   'P 1'
#
loop_
_entity.id
_entity.type
_entity.pdbx_description
1 polymer ?
#
loop_
_entity_poly.entity_id
_entity_poly.type
_entity_poly.pdbx_seq_one_letter_code
_entity_poly.pdbx_strand_id
1 'polypeptide(L)'
;MQDPTLSLPRQLGVSQRALPENAVIVANFYDVESGRMDLDARGGGHAHEQFDIPIPRDGGISDLLAAAERTDRHFDYVICESIDRTARHMYYGTSIEHRLERAGVRLLAADEPFELSTVDGRKPKIATQLLTRRVKQSISEYYVVDMLEKAWDGYAVHAEAGFNIGKPCHGYRAKHVPHPVPAKRAKGIKKTFLEPDPTDNTAKLVRFTWSGRYRRLCSVVPAG
;
A
#
# COMPACT_ATOMS: atom_id res chain seq x y z
N MET A 1 3.10 -10.88 3.72
CA MET A 1 3.00 -9.63 4.51
C MET A 1 4.25 -9.56 5.36
N GLN A 2 4.95 -8.43 5.39
CA GLN A 2 6.14 -8.29 6.25
C GLN A 2 5.68 -8.20 7.72
N ASP A 3 6.44 -8.78 8.64
CA ASP A 3 6.13 -8.76 10.08
C ASP A 3 6.21 -7.32 10.63
N PRO A 4 5.11 -6.72 11.13
CA PRO A 4 5.10 -5.37 11.70
C PRO A 4 6.03 -5.22 12.90
N THR A 5 6.19 -6.26 13.72
CA THR A 5 7.01 -6.23 14.95
C THR A 5 8.50 -6.05 14.65
N LEU A 6 8.96 -6.47 13.47
CA LEU A 6 10.34 -6.29 13.00
C LEU A 6 10.49 -5.11 12.05
N SER A 7 9.50 -4.89 11.18
CA SER A 7 9.59 -3.90 10.11
C SER A 7 9.41 -2.46 10.60
N LEU A 8 8.58 -2.21 11.62
CA LEU A 8 8.38 -0.87 12.18
C LEU A 8 9.60 -0.38 12.98
N PRO A 9 10.20 -1.18 13.90
CA PRO A 9 11.42 -0.74 14.61
C PRO A 9 12.58 -0.49 13.65
N ARG A 10 12.71 -1.31 12.60
CA ARG A 10 13.71 -1.10 11.56
C ARG A 10 13.51 0.23 10.83
N GLN A 11 12.27 0.54 10.44
CA GLN A 11 11.91 1.80 9.79
C GLN A 11 12.23 3.01 10.68
N LEU A 12 11.80 2.96 11.95
CA LEU A 12 12.10 3.99 12.93
C LEU A 12 13.61 4.19 13.09
N GLY A 13 14.37 3.11 13.21
CA GLY A 13 15.83 3.17 13.34
C GLY A 13 16.52 3.77 12.10
N VAL A 14 15.98 3.54 10.89
CA VAL A 14 16.49 4.21 9.67
C VAL A 14 16.20 5.72 9.74
N SER A 15 14.99 6.11 10.11
CA SER A 15 14.64 7.54 10.27
C SER A 15 15.49 8.23 11.33
N GLN A 16 15.71 7.60 12.49
CA GLN A 16 16.56 8.13 13.56
C GLN A 16 18.01 8.37 13.10
N ARG A 17 18.59 7.44 12.35
CA ARG A 17 19.97 7.58 11.85
C ARG A 17 20.13 8.68 10.81
N ALA A 18 19.06 9.07 10.13
CA ALA A 18 19.09 10.16 9.15
C ALA A 18 18.96 11.54 9.79
N LEU A 19 18.56 11.62 11.07
CA LEU A 19 18.41 12.90 11.76
C LEU A 19 19.77 13.53 12.10
N PRO A 20 19.90 14.86 12.02
CA PRO A 20 21.04 15.56 12.58
C PRO A 20 21.03 15.50 14.12
N GLU A 21 22.17 15.75 14.75
CA GLU A 21 22.36 15.64 16.21
C GLU A 21 21.40 16.51 17.04
N ASN A 22 20.88 17.59 16.46
CA ASN A 22 19.95 18.53 17.10
C ASN A 22 18.47 18.22 16.84
N ALA A 23 18.13 17.04 16.31
CA ALA A 23 16.76 16.63 16.05
C ALA A 23 16.40 15.33 16.79
N VAL A 24 15.16 15.26 17.27
CA VAL A 24 14.62 14.10 18.00
C VAL A 24 13.21 13.78 17.52
N ILE A 25 12.87 12.50 17.51
CA ILE A 25 11.50 12.03 17.22
C ILE A 25 10.70 12.11 18.52
N VAL A 26 9.63 12.92 18.51
CA VAL A 26 8.78 13.18 19.70
C VAL A 26 7.46 12.41 19.69
N ALA A 27 7.06 11.86 18.54
CA ALA A 27 5.83 11.10 18.35
C ALA A 27 5.99 10.10 17.21
N ASN A 28 5.30 8.97 17.28
CA ASN A 28 5.33 7.86 16.33
C ASN A 28 3.90 7.55 15.84
N PHE A 29 3.64 7.84 14.57
CA PHE A 29 2.38 7.52 13.91
C PHE A 29 2.60 6.36 12.92
N TYR A 30 1.85 5.28 13.07
CA TYR A 30 1.96 4.12 12.18
C TYR A 30 0.64 3.37 12.01
N ASP A 31 0.47 2.82 10.82
CA ASP A 31 -0.60 1.91 10.44
C ASP A 31 -0.03 0.50 10.28
N VAL A 32 -0.80 -0.51 10.67
CA VAL A 32 -0.47 -1.93 10.41
C VAL A 32 -1.24 -2.45 9.19
N GLU A 33 -2.30 -1.73 8.81
CA GLU A 33 -3.08 -1.99 7.62
C GLU A 33 -2.27 -1.76 6.33
N SER A 34 -2.75 -2.37 5.23
CA SER A 34 -2.12 -2.20 3.93
C SER A 34 -2.19 -0.74 3.47
N GLY A 35 -1.04 -0.15 3.11
CA GLY A 35 -0.97 1.18 2.47
C GLY A 35 -1.63 1.28 1.08
N ARG A 36 -2.37 0.25 0.64
CA ARG A 36 -3.29 0.28 -0.52
C ARG A 36 -4.72 0.65 -0.16
N MET A 37 -5.09 0.61 1.12
CA MET A 37 -6.42 1.01 1.55
C MET A 37 -6.58 2.52 1.36
N ASP A 38 -7.80 2.95 1.05
CA ASP A 38 -8.15 4.37 0.99
C ASP A 38 -7.78 5.05 2.31
N LEU A 39 -7.34 6.30 2.25
CA LEU A 39 -6.89 7.03 3.44
C LEU A 39 -7.96 7.08 4.53
N ASP A 40 -9.23 7.25 4.14
CA ASP A 40 -10.36 7.30 5.06
C ASP A 40 -10.65 5.94 5.73
N ALA A 41 -10.13 4.84 5.16
CA ALA A 41 -10.24 3.49 5.70
C ALA A 41 -8.99 3.05 6.48
N ARG A 42 -7.93 3.87 6.53
CA ARG A 42 -6.65 3.57 7.22
C ARG A 42 -6.61 4.17 8.63
N GLY A 43 -5.94 3.48 9.55
CA GLY A 43 -5.67 3.95 10.91
C GLY A 43 -6.83 3.84 11.91
N GLY A 44 -8.07 3.57 11.45
CA GLY A 44 -9.25 3.37 12.30
C GLY A 44 -9.49 1.92 12.75
N GLY A 45 -8.61 0.98 12.39
CA GLY A 45 -8.72 -0.43 12.73
C GLY A 45 -7.98 -0.82 14.02
N HIS A 46 -8.47 -1.87 14.67
CA HIS A 46 -7.82 -2.48 15.85
C HIS A 46 -6.78 -3.56 15.48
N ALA A 47 -6.41 -3.68 14.20
CA ALA A 47 -5.47 -4.71 13.75
C ALA A 47 -4.09 -4.58 14.40
N HIS A 48 -3.69 -3.34 14.72
CA HIS A 48 -2.43 -3.04 15.41
C HIS A 48 -2.36 -3.63 16.83
N GLU A 49 -3.50 -3.81 17.51
CA GLU A 49 -3.58 -4.37 18.88
C GLU A 49 -3.22 -5.87 18.92
N GLN A 50 -3.19 -6.54 17.76
CA GLN A 50 -2.83 -7.96 17.65
C GLN A 50 -1.31 -8.18 17.65
N PHE A 51 -0.51 -7.11 17.65
CA PHE A 51 0.95 -7.17 17.56
C PHE A 51 1.60 -6.48 18.77
N ASP A 52 2.57 -7.14 19.37
CA ASP A 52 3.44 -6.55 20.39
C ASP A 52 4.59 -5.78 19.70
N ILE A 53 4.30 -4.55 19.26
CA ILE A 53 5.25 -3.68 18.56
C ILE A 53 6.01 -2.84 19.61
N PRO A 54 7.35 -2.92 19.68
CA PRO A 54 8.15 -2.24 20.72
C PRO A 54 8.36 -0.75 20.39
N ILE A 55 7.33 -0.06 19.92
CA ILE A 55 7.33 1.38 19.63
C ILE A 55 6.01 1.97 20.14
N PRO A 56 6.05 3.03 20.97
CA PRO A 56 4.85 3.76 21.37
C PRO A 56 4.04 4.20 20.15
N ARG A 57 2.72 4.14 20.21
CA ARG A 57 1.84 4.57 19.10
C ARG A 57 1.08 5.82 19.51
N ASP A 58 1.26 6.90 18.78
CA ASP A 58 0.52 8.16 18.93
C ASP A 58 -0.69 8.26 17.98
N GLY A 59 -0.81 7.31 17.06
CA GLY A 59 -1.96 7.16 16.16
C GLY A 59 -1.58 6.59 14.79
N GLY A 60 -2.51 6.63 13.85
CA GLY A 60 -2.32 6.31 12.44
C GLY A 60 -2.06 7.53 11.57
N ILE A 61 -2.11 7.35 10.25
CA ILE A 61 -1.91 8.48 9.30
C ILE A 61 -2.96 9.59 9.45
N SER A 62 -4.20 9.23 9.76
CA SER A 62 -5.29 10.18 9.96
C SER A 62 -5.07 11.03 11.22
N ASP A 63 -4.60 10.41 12.31
CA ASP A 63 -4.26 11.10 13.56
C ASP A 63 -3.06 12.03 13.36
N LEU A 64 -2.06 11.62 12.57
CA LEU A 64 -0.94 12.47 12.19
C LEU A 64 -1.40 13.74 11.47
N LEU A 65 -2.29 13.58 10.47
CA LEU A 65 -2.80 14.72 9.69
C LEU A 65 -3.64 15.65 10.57
N ALA A 66 -4.46 15.09 11.47
CA ALA A 66 -5.20 15.88 12.45
C ALA A 66 -4.26 16.63 13.43
N ALA A 67 -3.20 15.96 13.92
CA ALA A 67 -2.21 16.57 14.79
C ALA A 67 -1.41 17.68 14.11
N ALA A 68 -1.11 17.54 12.82
CA ALA A 68 -0.40 18.56 12.03
C ALA A 68 -1.25 19.85 11.87
N GLU A 69 -2.57 19.71 11.74
CA GLU A 69 -3.50 20.84 11.58
C GLU A 69 -3.76 21.62 12.89
N ARG A 70 -3.29 21.13 14.04
CA ARG A 70 -3.42 21.80 15.33
C ARG A 70 -2.47 22.99 15.48
N THR A 71 -2.95 24.06 16.10
CA THR A 71 -2.15 25.26 16.42
C THR A 71 -1.16 25.03 17.57
N ASP A 72 -1.44 24.06 18.45
CA ASP A 72 -0.62 23.69 19.61
C ASP A 72 0.21 22.42 19.35
N ARG A 73 0.45 22.08 18.08
CA ARG A 73 1.26 20.91 17.70
C ARG A 73 2.70 21.02 18.25
N HIS A 74 3.30 19.87 18.54
CA HIS A 74 4.65 19.77 19.12
C HIS A 74 5.75 19.44 18.09
N PHE A 75 5.44 19.50 16.79
CA PHE A 75 6.39 19.15 15.73
C PHE A 75 6.20 20.02 14.49
N ASP A 76 7.30 20.25 13.77
CA ASP A 76 7.34 20.99 12.50
C ASP A 76 7.76 20.10 11.31
N TYR A 77 8.21 18.89 11.59
CA TYR A 77 8.69 17.93 10.60
C TYR A 77 8.07 16.56 10.83
N VAL A 78 7.83 15.85 9.74
CA VAL A 78 7.45 14.43 9.72
C VAL A 78 8.52 13.70 8.93
N ILE A 79 8.99 12.55 9.40
CA ILE A 79 9.97 11.73 8.70
C ILE A 79 9.44 10.32 8.48
N CYS A 80 9.68 9.77 7.29
CA CYS A 80 9.43 8.37 6.93
C CYS A 80 10.73 7.70 6.49
N GLU A 81 10.76 6.36 6.43
CA GLU A 81 11.92 5.64 5.89
C GLU A 81 12.17 6.01 4.42
N SER A 82 11.12 5.95 3.60
CA SER A 82 11.13 6.31 2.19
C SER A 82 9.76 6.84 1.78
N ILE A 83 9.72 7.71 0.77
CA ILE A 83 8.48 8.42 0.40
C ILE A 83 7.36 7.47 -0.09
N ASP A 84 7.72 6.32 -0.64
CA ASP A 84 6.80 5.26 -1.10
C ASP A 84 6.20 4.44 0.06
N ARG A 85 6.63 4.68 1.32
CA ARG A 85 6.05 4.05 2.52
C ARG A 85 4.83 4.80 3.04
N THR A 86 4.70 6.08 2.72
CA THR A 86 3.57 6.92 3.15
C THR A 86 2.24 6.43 2.55
N ALA A 87 2.26 6.07 1.26
CA ALA A 87 1.15 5.44 0.57
C ALA A 87 1.63 4.67 -0.66
N ARG A 88 0.92 3.58 -1.03
CA ARG A 88 1.25 2.80 -2.24
C ARG A 88 0.66 3.35 -3.53
N HIS A 89 -0.32 4.23 -3.43
CA HIS A 89 -0.84 5.01 -4.56
C HIS A 89 -0.26 6.41 -4.52
N MET A 90 0.27 6.88 -5.65
CA MET A 90 0.92 8.19 -5.74
C MET A 90 -0.05 9.31 -5.35
N TYR A 91 -1.33 9.21 -5.74
CA TYR A 91 -2.37 10.17 -5.37
C TYR A 91 -2.47 10.40 -3.86
N TYR A 92 -2.45 9.33 -3.07
CA TYR A 92 -2.51 9.44 -1.61
C TYR A 92 -1.21 9.99 -1.03
N GLY A 93 -0.06 9.63 -1.58
CA GLY A 93 1.23 10.18 -1.18
C GLY A 93 1.30 11.69 -1.39
N THR A 94 0.91 12.17 -2.57
CA THR A 94 0.91 13.62 -2.89
C THR A 94 -0.15 14.39 -2.13
N SER A 95 -1.30 13.77 -1.83
CA SER A 95 -2.32 14.37 -0.96
C SER A 95 -1.82 14.58 0.47
N ILE A 96 -1.13 13.58 1.05
CA ILE A 96 -0.50 13.70 2.37
C ILE A 96 0.57 14.78 2.37
N GLU A 97 1.46 14.78 1.38
CA GLU A 97 2.48 15.83 1.20
C GLU A 97 1.84 17.22 1.21
N HIS A 98 0.79 17.42 0.41
CA HIS A 98 0.11 18.69 0.28
C HIS A 98 -0.59 19.12 1.57
N ARG A 99 -1.25 18.21 2.28
CA ARG A 99 -1.92 18.50 3.56
C ARG A 99 -0.92 18.91 4.63
N LEU A 100 0.19 18.18 4.76
CA LEU A 100 1.26 18.54 5.69
C LEU A 100 1.87 19.91 5.34
N GLU A 101 2.15 20.15 4.05
CA GLU A 101 2.68 21.44 3.58
C GLU A 101 1.73 22.61 3.90
N ARG A 102 0.42 22.43 3.68
CA ARG A 102 -0.60 23.43 4.04
C ARG A 102 -0.68 23.71 5.54
N ALA A 103 -0.36 22.72 6.38
CA ALA A 103 -0.27 22.87 7.82
C ALA A 103 1.05 23.49 8.29
N GLY A 104 1.98 23.77 7.37
CA GLY A 104 3.33 24.25 7.68
C GLY A 104 4.27 23.17 8.19
N VAL A 105 3.93 21.89 8.00
CA VAL A 105 4.71 20.73 8.41
C VAL A 105 5.44 20.14 7.21
N ARG A 106 6.76 19.97 7.32
CA ARG A 106 7.56 19.42 6.21
C ARG A 106 7.71 17.91 6.31
N LEU A 107 7.30 17.19 5.26
CA LEU A 107 7.56 15.75 5.11
C LEU A 107 8.97 15.47 4.59
N LEU A 108 9.70 14.62 5.30
CA LEU A 108 11.06 14.15 5.04
C LEU A 108 11.07 12.64 4.77
N ALA A 109 12.07 12.19 4.02
CA ALA A 109 12.33 10.78 3.77
C ALA A 109 13.80 10.50 4.10
N ALA A 110 14.06 9.45 4.88
CA ALA A 110 15.40 9.12 5.39
C ALA A 110 16.37 8.68 4.28
N ASP A 111 15.85 8.17 3.17
CA ASP A 111 16.60 7.74 1.99
C ASP A 111 16.77 8.86 0.93
N GLU A 112 16.56 10.11 1.33
CA GLU A 112 16.74 11.31 0.51
C GLU A 112 17.60 12.33 1.24
N PRO A 113 18.45 13.11 0.54
CA PRO A 113 19.13 14.22 1.17
C PRO A 113 18.10 15.28 1.60
N PHE A 114 18.20 15.74 2.86
CA PHE A 114 17.42 16.85 3.38
C PHE A 114 18.26 17.71 4.33
N GLU A 115 17.83 18.97 4.45
CA GLU A 115 18.39 19.95 5.39
C GLU A 115 17.23 20.47 6.25
N LEU A 116 17.38 20.47 7.57
CA LEU A 116 16.38 21.00 8.50
C LEU A 116 16.48 22.52 8.65
N SER A 117 17.72 23.06 8.62
CA SER A 117 18.00 24.48 8.74
C SER A 117 18.21 25.13 7.37
N THR A 118 17.95 26.44 7.30
CA THR A 118 18.43 27.28 6.19
C THR A 118 19.93 27.47 6.35
N VAL A 119 20.73 26.87 5.46
CA VAL A 119 22.16 27.17 5.35
C VAL A 119 22.30 28.56 4.71
N ASP A 120 23.01 29.47 5.37
CA ASP A 120 23.34 30.82 4.89
C ASP A 120 22.16 31.72 4.50
N GLY A 121 21.00 31.57 5.15
CA GLY A 121 19.80 32.37 4.87
C GLY A 121 19.19 32.15 3.47
N ARG A 122 19.64 31.13 2.75
CA ARG A 122 19.12 30.75 1.43
C ARG A 122 18.01 29.72 1.58
N LYS A 123 17.02 29.79 0.69
CA LYS A 123 15.96 28.77 0.63
C LYS A 123 16.58 27.40 0.29
N PRO A 124 16.17 26.32 0.96
CA PRO A 124 16.63 24.98 0.62
C PRO A 124 16.22 24.63 -0.82
N LYS A 125 17.13 23.98 -1.56
CA LYS A 125 16.86 23.56 -2.95
C LYS A 125 16.00 22.30 -2.96
N ILE A 126 14.70 22.46 -3.13
CA ILE A 126 13.73 21.36 -3.07
C ILE A 126 13.43 20.69 -4.43
N ALA A 127 13.84 21.30 -5.56
CA ALA A 127 13.47 20.81 -6.88
C ALA A 127 13.99 19.39 -7.19
N THR A 128 15.26 19.13 -6.88
CA THR A 128 15.86 17.79 -7.05
C THR A 128 15.19 16.77 -6.14
N GLN A 129 14.92 17.14 -4.88
CA GLN A 129 14.20 16.28 -3.93
C GLN A 129 12.80 15.92 -4.45
N LEU A 130 12.06 16.90 -4.97
CA LEU A 130 10.74 16.69 -5.57
C LEU A 130 10.82 15.72 -6.76
N LEU A 131 11.77 15.90 -7.67
CA LEU A 131 11.96 14.99 -8.81
C LEU A 131 12.25 13.56 -8.34
N THR A 132 13.18 13.38 -7.40
CA THR A 132 13.52 12.08 -6.82
C THR A 132 12.29 11.41 -6.20
N ARG A 133 11.48 12.16 -5.44
CA ARG A 133 10.24 11.65 -4.83
C ARG A 133 9.27 11.13 -5.86
N ARG A 134 8.99 11.93 -6.90
CA ARG A 134 8.04 11.56 -7.96
C ARG A 134 8.53 10.32 -8.71
N VAL A 135 9.82 10.20 -8.99
CA VAL A 135 10.39 8.99 -9.61
C VAL A 135 10.20 7.76 -8.71
N LYS A 136 10.52 7.85 -7.40
CA LYS A 136 10.35 6.73 -6.45
C LYS A 136 8.87 6.31 -6.34
N GLN A 137 7.96 7.28 -6.25
CA GLN A 137 6.52 7.03 -6.18
C GLN A 137 6.00 6.35 -7.46
N SER A 138 6.37 6.86 -8.63
CA SER A 138 5.97 6.28 -9.93
C SER A 138 6.47 4.85 -10.10
N ILE A 139 7.73 4.58 -9.73
CA ILE A 139 8.31 3.24 -9.81
C ILE A 139 7.57 2.27 -8.88
N SER A 140 7.25 2.71 -7.66
CA SER A 140 6.55 1.89 -6.68
C SER A 140 5.12 1.54 -7.12
N GLU A 141 4.41 2.50 -7.70
CA GLU A 141 3.09 2.29 -8.28
C GLU A 141 3.14 1.35 -9.50
N TYR A 142 4.12 1.55 -10.38
CA TYR A 142 4.36 0.67 -11.53
C TYR A 142 4.55 -0.79 -11.11
N TYR A 143 5.44 -1.07 -10.14
CA TYR A 143 5.68 -2.45 -9.69
C TYR A 143 4.42 -3.13 -9.16
N VAL A 144 3.56 -2.37 -8.49
CA VAL A 144 2.29 -2.83 -7.97
C VAL A 144 1.34 -3.23 -9.09
N VAL A 145 1.22 -2.39 -10.12
CA VAL A 145 0.34 -2.62 -11.27
C VAL A 145 0.86 -3.78 -12.12
N ASP A 146 2.14 -3.77 -12.48
CA ASP A 146 2.79 -4.83 -13.26
C ASP A 146 2.68 -6.21 -12.57
N MET A 147 2.83 -6.26 -11.25
CA MET A 147 2.62 -7.49 -10.48
C MET A 147 1.18 -7.99 -10.58
N LEU A 148 0.20 -7.08 -10.49
CA LEU A 148 -1.22 -7.43 -10.57
C LEU A 148 -1.59 -7.92 -11.97
N GLU A 149 -1.09 -7.27 -13.03
CA GLU A 149 -1.29 -7.68 -14.42
C GLU A 149 -0.75 -9.10 -14.64
N LYS A 150 0.51 -9.36 -14.28
CA LYS A 150 1.11 -10.70 -14.39
C LYS A 150 0.38 -11.77 -13.59
N ALA A 151 -0.11 -11.41 -12.39
CA ALA A 151 -0.90 -12.33 -11.58
C ALA A 151 -2.24 -12.63 -12.26
N TRP A 152 -2.92 -11.61 -12.80
CA TRP A 152 -4.18 -11.75 -13.52
C TRP A 152 -4.05 -12.60 -14.77
N ASP A 153 -3.00 -12.39 -15.56
CA ASP A 153 -2.70 -13.24 -16.72
C ASP A 153 -2.50 -14.70 -16.32
N GLY A 154 -1.74 -14.94 -15.24
CA GLY A 154 -1.55 -16.28 -14.69
C GLY A 154 -2.85 -16.94 -14.22
N TYR A 155 -3.76 -16.16 -13.63
CA TYR A 155 -5.07 -16.66 -13.22
C TYR A 155 -6.00 -16.91 -14.40
N ALA A 156 -5.97 -16.08 -15.44
CA ALA A 156 -6.73 -16.29 -16.66
C ALA A 156 -6.34 -17.61 -17.33
N VAL A 157 -5.04 -17.87 -17.51
CA VAL A 157 -4.53 -19.14 -18.05
C VAL A 157 -4.97 -20.35 -17.22
N HIS A 158 -4.98 -20.21 -15.89
CA HIS A 158 -5.45 -21.28 -15.00
C HIS A 158 -6.97 -21.50 -15.09
N ALA A 159 -7.76 -20.43 -15.22
CA ALA A 159 -9.21 -20.51 -15.39
C ALA A 159 -9.58 -21.10 -16.76
N GLU A 160 -8.87 -20.74 -17.84
CA GLU A 160 -9.04 -21.32 -19.18
C GLU A 160 -8.74 -22.82 -19.20
N ALA A 161 -7.76 -23.27 -18.41
CA ALA A 161 -7.49 -24.68 -18.19
C ALA A 161 -8.54 -25.39 -17.29
N GLY A 162 -9.58 -24.68 -16.86
CA GLY A 162 -10.68 -25.18 -16.04
C GLY A 162 -10.41 -25.22 -14.54
N PHE A 163 -9.25 -24.74 -14.07
CA PHE A 163 -8.93 -24.77 -12.65
C PHE A 163 -9.64 -23.64 -11.89
N ASN A 164 -10.21 -24.00 -10.75
CA ASN A 164 -10.75 -23.05 -9.79
C ASN A 164 -9.64 -22.36 -9.01
N ILE A 165 -9.75 -21.04 -8.88
CA ILE A 165 -8.88 -20.21 -8.08
C ILE A 165 -9.75 -19.54 -7.00
N GLY A 166 -9.55 -19.94 -5.74
CA GLY A 166 -10.30 -19.41 -4.61
C GLY A 166 -11.40 -20.33 -4.09
N LYS A 167 -12.36 -19.75 -3.37
CA LYS A 167 -13.48 -20.47 -2.76
C LYS A 167 -14.46 -20.95 -3.83
N PRO A 168 -14.98 -22.19 -3.75
CA PRO A 168 -16.06 -22.63 -4.63
C PRO A 168 -17.27 -21.70 -4.58
N CYS A 169 -17.82 -21.40 -5.75
CA CYS A 169 -19.09 -20.68 -5.87
C CYS A 169 -20.24 -21.51 -5.27
N HIS A 170 -21.32 -20.83 -4.86
CA HIS A 170 -22.54 -21.49 -4.39
C HIS A 170 -23.08 -22.50 -5.43
N GLY A 171 -23.60 -23.64 -4.98
CA GLY A 171 -23.98 -24.78 -5.82
C GLY A 171 -22.81 -25.62 -6.35
N TYR A 172 -21.55 -25.26 -6.06
CA TYR A 172 -20.37 -26.02 -6.49
C TYR A 172 -19.47 -26.38 -5.31
N ARG A 173 -18.81 -27.53 -5.40
CA ARG A 173 -17.80 -27.98 -4.44
C ARG A 173 -16.42 -28.14 -5.09
N ALA A 174 -15.38 -28.03 -4.27
CA ALA A 174 -14.00 -28.20 -4.70
C ALA A 174 -13.66 -29.68 -4.94
N LYS A 175 -13.26 -30.01 -6.17
CA LYS A 175 -12.66 -31.30 -6.51
C LYS A 175 -11.15 -31.15 -6.63
N HIS A 176 -10.41 -31.67 -5.66
CA HIS A 176 -8.96 -31.64 -5.70
C HIS A 176 -8.40 -32.73 -6.61
N VAL A 177 -7.48 -32.35 -7.49
CA VAL A 177 -6.74 -33.24 -8.38
C VAL A 177 -5.23 -33.11 -8.17
N PRO A 178 -4.43 -34.15 -8.45
CA PRO A 178 -2.98 -34.06 -8.41
C PRO A 178 -2.47 -32.93 -9.32
N HIS A 179 -1.49 -32.15 -8.85
CA HIS A 179 -0.93 -31.07 -9.65
C HIS A 179 -0.24 -31.64 -10.91
N PRO A 180 -0.44 -31.04 -12.11
CA PRO A 180 0.12 -31.57 -13.37
C PRO A 180 1.65 -31.63 -13.33
N VAL A 181 2.30 -30.62 -12.77
CA VAL A 181 3.76 -30.57 -12.58
C VAL A 181 4.24 -31.54 -11.48
N PRO A 182 5.13 -32.51 -11.78
CA PRO A 182 5.61 -33.51 -10.81
C PRO A 182 6.26 -32.92 -9.55
N ALA A 183 7.11 -31.89 -9.69
CA ALA A 183 7.78 -31.26 -8.55
C ALA A 183 6.80 -30.62 -7.56
N LYS A 184 5.70 -30.02 -8.04
CA LYS A 184 4.65 -29.45 -7.18
C LYS A 184 3.80 -30.55 -6.54
N ARG A 185 3.54 -31.64 -7.28
CA ARG A 185 2.85 -32.83 -6.76
C ARG A 185 3.62 -33.51 -5.64
N ALA A 186 4.95 -33.65 -5.79
CA ALA A 186 5.83 -34.20 -4.75
C ALA A 186 5.82 -33.37 -3.45
N LYS A 187 5.55 -32.06 -3.56
CA LYS A 187 5.35 -31.15 -2.42
C LYS A 187 3.92 -31.18 -1.85
N GLY A 188 3.07 -32.10 -2.30
CA GLY A 188 1.68 -32.21 -1.85
C GLY A 188 0.73 -31.13 -2.38
N ILE A 189 1.19 -30.25 -3.28
CA ILE A 189 0.36 -29.20 -3.86
C ILE A 189 -0.65 -29.85 -4.80
N LYS A 190 -1.92 -29.43 -4.70
CA LYS A 190 -3.04 -29.91 -5.52
C LYS A 190 -3.56 -28.78 -6.41
N LYS A 191 -4.27 -29.16 -7.48
CA LYS A 191 -5.13 -28.25 -8.25
C LYS A 191 -6.58 -28.54 -7.92
N THR A 192 -7.47 -27.60 -8.22
CA THR A 192 -8.89 -27.70 -7.86
C THR A 192 -9.74 -27.46 -9.10
N PHE A 193 -10.72 -28.32 -9.33
CA PHE A 193 -11.83 -28.08 -10.24
C PHE A 193 -13.10 -27.75 -9.44
N LEU A 194 -14.09 -27.15 -10.09
CA LEU A 194 -15.44 -27.08 -9.56
C LEU A 194 -16.26 -28.24 -10.11
N GLU A 195 -16.98 -28.93 -9.24
CA GLU A 195 -18.03 -29.87 -9.63
C GLU A 195 -19.35 -29.47 -8.94
N PRO A 196 -20.52 -29.69 -9.57
CA PRO A 196 -21.81 -29.42 -8.95
C PRO A 196 -21.92 -30.16 -7.61
N ASP A 197 -22.45 -29.47 -6.60
CA ASP A 197 -22.74 -30.10 -5.32
C ASP A 197 -24.01 -30.96 -5.45
N PRO A 198 -23.95 -32.28 -5.23
CA PRO A 198 -25.12 -33.15 -5.35
C PRO A 198 -26.22 -32.86 -4.30
N THR A 199 -25.89 -32.11 -3.24
CA THR A 199 -26.85 -31.73 -2.19
C THR A 199 -27.52 -30.38 -2.46
N ASP A 200 -27.03 -29.62 -3.45
CA ASP A 200 -27.50 -28.28 -3.80
C ASP A 200 -27.82 -28.22 -5.30
N ASN A 201 -29.08 -28.45 -5.65
CA ASN A 201 -29.58 -28.43 -7.03
C ASN A 201 -29.66 -27.01 -7.64
N THR A 202 -29.13 -25.99 -6.97
CA THR A 202 -29.11 -24.61 -7.50
C THR A 202 -27.92 -24.34 -8.43
N ALA A 203 -27.03 -25.32 -8.63
CA ALA A 203 -25.90 -25.25 -9.54
C ALA A 203 -26.36 -24.90 -10.97
N LYS A 204 -26.27 -23.63 -11.34
CA LYS A 204 -26.54 -23.16 -12.71
C LYS A 204 -25.21 -22.96 -13.42
N LEU A 205 -25.05 -23.57 -14.58
CA LEU A 205 -23.89 -23.40 -15.44
C LEU A 205 -23.95 -21.98 -16.06
N VAL A 206 -23.34 -21.00 -15.39
CA VAL A 206 -23.27 -19.63 -15.89
C VAL A 206 -22.13 -19.54 -16.91
N ARG A 207 -22.48 -19.50 -18.19
CA ARG A 207 -21.53 -19.23 -19.27
C ARG A 207 -21.27 -17.71 -19.30
N PHE A 208 -20.10 -17.28 -18.83
CA PHE A 208 -19.69 -15.89 -18.94
C PHE A 208 -19.35 -15.57 -20.39
N THR A 209 -20.19 -14.75 -21.04
CA THR A 209 -19.88 -14.15 -22.34
C THR A 209 -19.40 -12.71 -22.12
N TRP A 210 -18.20 -12.39 -22.61
CA TRP A 210 -17.66 -11.02 -22.51
C TRP A 210 -18.42 -10.11 -23.49
N SER A 211 -19.43 -9.38 -23.00
CA SER A 211 -20.14 -8.38 -23.82
C SER A 211 -19.32 -7.09 -23.86
N GLY A 212 -18.63 -6.82 -24.96
CA GLY A 212 -17.91 -5.56 -25.16
C GLY A 212 -18.87 -4.37 -25.17
N ARG A 213 -18.91 -3.59 -24.09
CA ARG A 213 -19.59 -2.29 -24.06
C ARG A 213 -18.65 -1.21 -24.58
N TYR A 214 -19.16 -0.37 -25.48
CA TYR A 214 -18.50 0.87 -25.89
C TYR A 214 -18.26 1.77 -24.66
N ARG A 215 -17.02 2.27 -24.51
CA ARG A 215 -16.66 3.21 -23.44
C ARG A 215 -16.91 4.64 -23.93
N ARG A 216 -17.74 5.40 -23.21
CA ARG A 216 -17.95 6.84 -23.46
C ARG A 216 -16.89 7.62 -22.65
N LEU A 217 -16.17 8.52 -23.30
CA LEU A 217 -15.15 9.37 -22.67
C LEU A 217 -15.68 10.81 -22.54
N CYS A 218 -15.35 11.48 -21.43
CA CYS A 218 -15.60 12.89 -21.19
C CYS A 218 -14.24 13.61 -21.08
N SER A 219 -14.10 14.80 -21.67
CA SER A 219 -12.86 15.58 -21.63
C SER A 219 -12.82 16.52 -20.42
N VAL A 220 -11.63 16.70 -19.83
CA VAL A 220 -11.34 17.75 -18.84
C VAL A 220 -10.41 18.76 -19.49
N VAL A 221 -10.81 20.03 -19.55
CA VAL A 221 -9.98 21.14 -20.03
C VAL A 221 -9.56 21.96 -18.81
N PRO A 222 -8.31 21.87 -18.34
CA PRO A 222 -7.85 22.67 -17.21
C PRO A 222 -7.74 24.16 -17.62
N ALA A 223 -8.24 25.06 -16.76
CA ALA A 223 -7.88 26.48 -16.82
C ALA A 223 -6.47 26.61 -16.23
N GLY A 224 -5.55 27.21 -17.00
CA GLY A 224 -4.14 27.37 -16.65
C GLY A 224 -3.90 28.25 -15.42
#